data_AF-A0A946SHB0-F1
#
_entry.id   AF-A0A946SHB0-F1
#
_cell.length_a   1.000
_cell.length_b   1.000
_cell.length_c   1.000
_cell.angle_alpha   90.00
_cell.angle_beta   90.00
_cell.angle_gamma   90.00
#
_symmetry.space_group_name_H-M   'P 1'
#
loop_
_entity.id
_entity.type
_entity.pdbx_description
1 polymer ?
#
loop_
_entity_poly.entity_id
_entity_poly.type
_entity_poly.pdbx_seq_one_letter_code
_entity_poly.pdbx_strand_id
1 'polypeptide(L)'
;MGLKEENEDKFGKVAVLYGGYSSERDISLITGKAVHEALLNCTVDSHLIDTRGGFIDQLVQEDFKSAWIALHGSDGEDGKIQSILNLLGIKYTGANTLSCSMTMNKLFSKNILISN
;
A
#
# COMPACT_ATOMS: atom_id res chain seq x y z
N MET A 1 29.55 -1.61 -2.05
CA MET A 1 28.43 -1.29 -1.16
C MET A 1 27.63 -2.57 -1.00
N GLY A 2 27.26 -2.95 0.24
CA GLY A 2 26.47 -4.17 0.45
C GLY A 2 25.03 -3.99 -0.05
N LEU A 3 24.35 -5.07 -0.44
CA LEU A 3 22.94 -5.02 -0.89
C LEU A 3 22.04 -4.31 0.13
N LYS A 4 22.30 -4.48 1.42
CA LYS A 4 21.57 -3.81 2.50
C LYS A 4 21.74 -2.28 2.46
N GLU A 5 22.97 -1.78 2.34
CA GLU A 5 23.24 -0.33 2.24
C GLU A 5 22.62 0.27 0.99
N GLU A 6 22.70 -0.43 -0.16
CA GLU A 6 22.07 0.04 -1.41
C GLU A 6 20.53 0.14 -1.26
N ASN A 7 19.90 -0.84 -0.63
CA ASN A 7 18.46 -0.84 -0.43
C ASN A 7 18.00 0.19 0.60
N GLU A 8 18.78 0.41 1.66
CA GLU A 8 18.50 1.43 2.68
C GLU A 8 18.54 2.83 2.05
N ASP A 9 19.56 3.13 1.24
CA ASP A 9 19.65 4.40 0.51
C ASP A 9 18.53 4.59 -0.53
N LYS A 10 18.11 3.49 -1.17
CA LYS A 10 17.13 3.54 -2.27
C LYS A 10 15.68 3.59 -1.79
N PHE A 11 15.34 2.82 -0.77
CA PHE A 11 13.96 2.61 -0.34
C PHE A 11 13.68 3.16 1.06
N GLY A 12 14.69 3.29 1.91
CA GLY A 12 14.54 3.57 3.33
C GLY A 12 13.63 2.55 4.01
N LYS A 13 12.89 3.00 5.04
CA LYS A 13 11.82 2.23 5.66
C LYS A 13 10.63 2.06 4.71
N VAL A 14 10.18 0.82 4.55
CA VAL A 14 9.03 0.45 3.73
C VAL A 14 7.89 -0.06 4.61
N ALA A 15 6.77 0.66 4.63
CA ALA A 15 5.55 0.20 5.26
C ALA A 15 4.84 -0.82 4.36
N VAL A 16 4.45 -1.98 4.88
CA VAL A 16 3.57 -2.94 4.20
C VAL A 16 2.19 -2.81 4.80
N LEU A 17 1.31 -2.13 4.08
CA LEU A 17 -0.07 -1.88 4.51
C LEU A 17 -0.91 -3.12 4.23
N TYR A 18 -1.53 -3.67 5.27
CA TYR A 18 -2.29 -4.92 5.19
C TYR A 18 -3.45 -4.93 6.20
N GLY A 19 -4.28 -5.97 6.17
CA GLY A 19 -5.41 -6.11 7.07
C GLY A 19 -6.60 -5.24 6.67
N GLY A 20 -6.87 -4.17 7.43
CA GLY A 20 -8.01 -3.28 7.21
C GLY A 20 -9.36 -3.82 7.69
N TYR A 21 -10.44 -3.15 7.35
CA TYR A 21 -11.83 -3.43 7.71
C TYR A 21 -12.65 -4.12 6.61
N SER A 22 -12.14 -4.23 5.38
CA SER A 22 -12.84 -4.86 4.26
C SER A 22 -13.20 -6.33 4.53
N SER A 23 -14.17 -6.85 3.78
CA SER A 23 -14.54 -8.27 3.81
C SER A 23 -13.41 -9.20 3.34
N GLU A 24 -12.36 -8.67 2.72
CA GLU A 24 -11.22 -9.40 2.16
C GLU A 24 -9.99 -9.33 3.08
N ARG A 25 -10.17 -8.88 4.33
CA ARG A 25 -9.11 -8.76 5.34
C ARG A 25 -8.21 -9.98 5.45
N ASP A 26 -8.78 -11.18 5.53
CA ASP A 26 -7.98 -12.39 5.77
C ASP A 26 -6.98 -12.63 4.63
N ILE A 27 -7.39 -12.35 3.39
CA ILE A 27 -6.52 -12.40 2.21
C ILE A 27 -5.46 -11.30 2.27
N SER A 28 -5.83 -10.10 2.72
CA SER A 28 -4.86 -9.02 2.94
C SER A 28 -3.81 -9.36 4.00
N LEU A 29 -4.21 -9.99 5.11
CA LEU A 29 -3.28 -10.43 6.15
C LEU A 29 -2.26 -11.45 5.62
N ILE A 30 -2.72 -12.41 4.80
CA ILE A 30 -1.86 -13.41 4.17
C ILE A 30 -0.89 -12.74 3.18
N THR A 31 -1.42 -11.86 2.31
CA THR A 31 -0.63 -11.16 1.29
C THR A 31 0.43 -10.27 1.94
N GLY A 32 0.05 -9.47 2.94
CA GLY A 32 0.97 -8.57 3.63
C GLY A 32 2.15 -9.31 4.27
N LYS A 33 1.88 -10.42 4.97
CA LYS A 33 2.93 -11.25 5.57
C LYS A 33 3.90 -11.81 4.52
N ALA A 34 3.38 -12.35 3.43
CA ALA A 34 4.21 -12.89 2.35
C ALA A 34 5.08 -11.81 1.69
N VAL A 35 4.52 -10.61 1.44
CA VAL A 35 5.27 -9.47 0.91
C VAL A 35 6.36 -9.03 1.88
N HIS A 36 6.03 -8.89 3.16
CA HIS A 36 6.98 -8.49 4.19
C HIS A 36 8.17 -9.46 4.29
N GLU A 37 7.91 -10.77 4.32
CA GLU A 37 8.96 -11.79 4.31
C GLU A 37 9.83 -11.71 3.04
N ALA A 38 9.23 -11.50 1.87
CA ALA A 38 9.97 -11.32 0.62
C ALA A 38 10.86 -10.06 0.64
N LEU A 39 10.37 -8.94 1.19
CA LEU A 39 11.15 -7.70 1.32
C LEU A 39 12.33 -7.89 2.28
N LEU A 40 12.11 -8.53 3.43
CA LEU A 40 13.19 -8.85 4.38
C LEU A 40 14.26 -9.75 3.76
N ASN A 41 13.85 -10.76 2.97
CA ASN A 41 14.79 -11.62 2.24
C ASN A 41 15.61 -10.85 1.19
N CYS A 42 15.08 -9.75 0.69
CA CYS A 42 15.78 -8.81 -0.18
C CYS A 42 16.59 -7.76 0.60
N THR A 43 16.74 -7.88 1.92
CA THR A 43 17.43 -6.92 2.80
C THR A 43 16.81 -5.51 2.84
N VAL A 44 15.51 -5.39 2.55
CA VAL A 44 14.75 -4.13 2.69
C VAL A 44 14.26 -3.98 4.14
N ASP A 45 14.32 -2.76 4.68
CA ASP A 45 13.79 -2.43 6.01
C ASP A 45 12.25 -2.33 5.97
N SER A 46 11.60 -3.48 6.10
CA SER A 46 10.16 -3.64 5.93
C SER A 46 9.42 -3.71 7.26
N HIS A 47 8.26 -3.06 7.36
CA HIS A 47 7.43 -3.05 8.57
C HIS A 47 5.96 -3.32 8.22
N LEU A 48 5.32 -4.28 8.90
CA LEU A 48 3.88 -4.54 8.74
C LEU A 48 3.04 -3.50 9.48
N ILE A 49 2.08 -2.89 8.79
CA ILE A 49 1.17 -1.87 9.33
C ILE A 49 -0.27 -2.27 9.04
N ASP A 50 -0.99 -2.73 10.07
CA ASP A 50 -2.42 -3.02 9.93
C ASP A 50 -3.20 -1.71 9.86
N THR A 51 -3.98 -1.51 8.80
CA THR A 51 -4.73 -0.26 8.61
C THR A 51 -6.00 -0.17 9.47
N ARG A 52 -6.21 -1.11 10.40
CA ARG A 52 -7.17 -0.93 11.49
C ARG A 52 -6.61 -0.02 12.59
N GLY A 53 -7.37 1.02 12.92
CA GLY A 53 -7.06 1.89 14.07
C GLY A 53 -6.17 3.06 13.67
N GLY A 54 -5.29 3.49 14.59
CA GLY A 54 -4.44 4.69 14.45
C GLY A 54 -3.20 4.51 13.56
N PHE A 55 -3.34 3.83 12.41
CA PHE A 55 -2.18 3.53 11.55
C PHE A 55 -1.54 4.78 10.93
N ILE A 56 -2.32 5.86 10.74
CA ILE A 56 -1.80 7.13 10.20
C ILE A 56 -0.76 7.73 11.14
N ASP A 57 -1.01 7.70 12.45
CA ASP A 57 -0.05 8.20 13.44
C ASP A 57 1.24 7.39 13.38
N GLN A 58 1.13 6.07 13.22
CA GLN A 58 2.29 5.18 13.05
C GLN A 58 3.09 5.53 11.79
N LEU A 59 2.41 5.78 10.66
CA LEU A 59 3.07 6.15 9.40
C LEU A 59 3.88 7.45 9.53
N VAL A 60 3.34 8.42 10.27
CA VAL A 60 3.99 9.73 10.49
C VAL A 60 5.13 9.62 11.50
N GLN A 61 4.92 8.94 12.63
CA GLN A 61 5.91 8.86 13.71
C GLN A 61 7.15 8.06 13.32
N GLU A 62 6.98 7.03 12.49
CA GLU A 62 8.09 6.16 12.06
C GLU A 62 8.83 6.66 10.80
N ASP A 63 8.37 7.76 10.21
CA ASP A 63 8.93 8.46 9.03
C ASP A 63 9.06 7.58 7.77
N PHE A 64 8.02 6.80 7.45
CA PHE A 64 8.01 5.99 6.23
C PHE A 64 8.05 6.86 4.97
N LYS A 65 8.96 6.54 4.04
CA LYS A 65 9.05 7.22 2.74
C LYS A 65 8.36 6.47 1.60
N SER A 66 8.15 5.18 1.82
CA SER A 66 7.59 4.26 0.83
C SER A 66 6.61 3.29 1.50
N ALA A 67 5.57 2.90 0.76
CA ALA A 67 4.58 1.93 1.21
C ALA A 67 4.26 0.91 0.12
N TRP A 68 4.24 -0.37 0.50
CA TRP A 68 3.66 -1.44 -0.29
C TRP A 68 2.20 -1.62 0.13
N ILE A 69 1.27 -1.50 -0.82
CA ILE A 69 -0.16 -1.69 -0.56
C ILE A 69 -0.50 -3.17 -0.77
N ALA A 70 -0.67 -3.92 0.32
CA ALA A 70 -1.14 -5.31 0.34
C ALA A 70 -2.59 -5.42 0.89
N LEU A 71 -3.34 -4.32 0.79
CA LEU A 71 -4.76 -4.23 1.13
C LEU A 71 -5.61 -4.79 -0.02
N HIS A 72 -6.70 -5.48 0.33
CA HIS A 72 -7.66 -6.02 -0.63
C HIS A 72 -9.04 -5.39 -0.39
N GLY A 73 -9.78 -5.21 -1.49
CA GLY A 73 -11.12 -4.64 -1.47
C GLY A 73 -11.15 -3.13 -1.26
N SER A 74 -12.27 -2.63 -0.73
CA SER A 74 -12.54 -1.19 -0.63
C SER A 74 -11.54 -0.40 0.22
N ASP A 75 -10.70 -1.05 1.02
CA ASP A 75 -9.72 -0.34 1.85
C ASP A 75 -8.40 -0.12 1.12
N GLY A 76 -8.12 -0.92 0.08
CA GLY A 76 -6.88 -0.89 -0.69
C GLY A 76 -7.05 -0.43 -2.13
N GLU A 77 -8.21 -0.63 -2.72
CA GLU A 77 -8.37 -0.62 -4.18
C GLU A 77 -9.30 0.50 -4.70
N ASP A 78 -9.90 1.29 -3.80
CA ASP A 78 -10.89 2.31 -4.14
C ASP A 78 -10.33 3.74 -4.22
N GLY A 79 -9.04 3.93 -3.92
CA GLY A 79 -8.36 5.22 -3.97
C GLY A 79 -8.20 5.93 -2.61
N LYS A 80 -8.85 5.47 -1.54
CA LYS A 80 -8.77 6.14 -0.21
C LYS A 80 -7.35 6.10 0.36
N ILE A 81 -6.74 4.92 0.45
CA ILE A 81 -5.40 4.79 1.02
C ILE A 81 -4.35 5.52 0.16
N GLN A 82 -4.48 5.46 -1.17
CA GLN A 82 -3.64 6.19 -2.11
C GLN A 82 -3.68 7.69 -1.85
N SER A 83 -4.87 8.22 -1.53
CA SER A 83 -5.05 9.63 -1.20
C SER A 83 -4.36 10.02 0.09
N ILE A 84 -4.46 9.18 1.13
CA ILE A 84 -3.76 9.38 2.40
C ILE A 84 -2.26 9.40 2.17
N LEU A 85 -1.72 8.43 1.44
CA LEU A 85 -0.28 8.34 1.16
C LEU A 85 0.22 9.54 0.32
N ASN A 86 -0.56 9.99 -0.66
CA ASN A 86 -0.28 11.22 -1.41
C ASN A 86 -0.18 12.45 -0.48
N LEU A 87 -1.13 12.60 0.46
CA LEU A 87 -1.13 13.71 1.42
C LEU A 87 0.06 13.67 2.38
N LEU A 88 0.48 12.47 2.77
CA LEU A 88 1.65 12.26 3.63
C LEU A 88 2.98 12.32 2.88
N GLY A 89 2.96 12.45 1.54
CA GLY A 89 4.17 12.42 0.71
C GLY A 89 4.86 11.05 0.65
N ILE A 90 4.14 9.98 0.97
CA ILE A 90 4.64 8.60 0.99
C ILE A 90 4.44 8.00 -0.41
N LYS A 91 5.52 7.54 -1.04
CA LYS A 91 5.44 6.85 -2.33
C LYS A 91 4.82 5.46 -2.14
N TYR A 92 4.08 4.97 -3.13
CA TYR A 92 3.44 3.65 -2.99
C TYR A 92 3.38 2.84 -4.28
N THR A 93 3.17 1.54 -4.11
CA THR A 93 2.96 0.58 -5.20
C THR A 93 1.53 0.61 -5.74
N GLY A 94 1.38 0.39 -7.04
CA GLY A 94 0.07 0.21 -7.68
C GLY A 94 -0.43 1.44 -8.42
N ALA A 95 -1.74 1.47 -8.70
CA ALA A 95 -2.37 2.57 -9.42
C ALA A 95 -2.61 3.78 -8.51
N ASN A 96 -2.72 4.96 -9.10
CA ASN A 96 -3.01 6.19 -8.35
C ASN A 96 -4.48 6.24 -7.88
N THR A 97 -4.78 7.21 -7.00
CA THR A 97 -6.14 7.48 -6.48
C THR A 97 -7.21 7.48 -7.55
N LEU A 98 -7.02 8.23 -8.64
CA LEU A 98 -8.03 8.42 -9.67
C LEU A 98 -8.33 7.11 -10.37
N SER A 99 -7.28 6.42 -10.83
CA SER A 99 -7.40 5.12 -11.48
C SER A 99 -8.13 4.12 -10.59
N CYS A 100 -7.71 3.95 -9.34
CA CYS A 100 -8.37 3.06 -8.37
C CYS A 100 -9.86 3.40 -8.19
N SER A 101 -10.18 4.67 -7.97
CA SER A 101 -11.58 5.11 -7.78
C SER A 101 -12.46 4.86 -9.00
N MET A 102 -11.92 5.06 -10.21
CA MET A 102 -12.63 4.84 -11.46
C MET A 102 -12.84 3.34 -11.70
N THR A 103 -11.82 2.52 -11.49
CA THR A 103 -11.85 1.08 -11.76
C THR A 103 -12.74 0.31 -10.78
N MET A 104 -12.81 0.77 -9.52
CA MET A 104 -13.69 0.16 -8.52
C MET A 104 -15.16 0.45 -8.80
N ASN A 105 -15.46 1.60 -9.44
CA ASN A 105 -16.83 1.91 -9.88
C ASN A 105 -17.15 1.21 -11.21
N LYS A 106 -17.87 0.08 -11.12
CA LYS A 106 -18.25 -0.74 -12.28
C LYS A 106 -18.99 0.04 -13.38
N LEU A 107 -19.91 0.94 -13.00
CA LEU A 107 -20.67 1.73 -13.97
C LEU A 107 -19.74 2.71 -14.69
N PHE A 108 -18.93 3.43 -13.94
CA PHE A 108 -18.02 4.43 -14.49
C PHE A 108 -16.94 3.79 -15.37
N SER A 109 -16.33 2.69 -14.90
CA SER A 109 -15.40 1.86 -15.67
C SER A 109 -15.98 1.42 -17.00
N LYS A 110 -17.21 0.89 -17.00
CA LYS A 110 -17.90 0.47 -18.22
C LYS A 110 -18.11 1.63 -19.17
N ASN A 111 -18.52 2.79 -18.67
CA ASN A 111 -18.74 3.98 -19.49
C ASN A 111 -17.45 4.46 -20.16
N ILE A 112 -16.32 4.47 -19.44
CA ILE A 112 -15.01 4.80 -20.02
C ILE A 112 -14.65 3.81 -21.15
N LEU A 113 -14.82 2.51 -20.90
CA LEU A 113 -14.48 1.48 -21.89
C LEU A 113 -15.30 1.59 -23.18
N ILE A 114 -16.57 1.98 -23.09
CA ILE A 114 -17.45 2.15 -24.26
C ILE A 114 -17.15 3.45 -25.01
N SER A 115 -16.58 4.46 -24.33
CA SER A 115 -16.33 5.79 -24.89
C SER A 115 -14.97 5.93 -25.60
N ASN A 116 -14.13 4.89 -25.60
CA ASN A 116 -12.86 4.82 -26.34
C ASN A 116 -13.03 3.93 -27.59
#